data_AF-A0A7Y2C917-F1
#
_entry.id   AF-A0A7Y2C917-F1
#
_cell.length_a   1.000
_cell.length_b   1.000
_cell.length_c   1.000
_cell.angle_alpha   90.00
_cell.angle_beta   90.00
_cell.angle_gamma   90.00
#
_symmetry.space_group_name_H-M   'P 1'
#
loop_
_entity.id
_entity.type
_entity.pdbx_description
1 polymer ?
#
loop_
_entity_poly.entity_id
_entity_poly.type
_entity_poly.pdbx_seq_one_letter_code
_entity_poly.pdbx_strand_id
1 'polypeptide(L)'
;MTVDPRVWRVTRYTEHDQSGTLIEERDYSDYKSFDGVLLPRRFVLNRPVDNTRAMVIYNRVNLNPENLAFNLDYSDRAERVPVR
;
A
#
# COMPACT_ATOMS: atom_id res chain seq x y z
N MET A 1 7.76 -0.87 -13.33
CA MET A 1 8.21 -0.69 -11.93
C MET A 1 9.60 -0.07 -11.92
N THR A 2 9.95 0.64 -10.86
CA THR A 2 11.26 1.25 -10.66
C THR A 2 11.86 0.77 -9.34
N VAL A 3 13.13 0.40 -9.36
CA VAL A 3 13.87 -0.15 -8.22
C VAL A 3 15.12 0.68 -7.99
N ASP A 4 15.43 0.97 -6.72
CA ASP A 4 16.72 1.53 -6.29
C ASP A 4 17.72 0.37 -6.10
N PRO A 5 18.72 0.22 -6.99
CA PRO A 5 19.59 -0.96 -7.01
C PRO A 5 20.63 -0.97 -5.87
N ARG A 6 20.79 0.14 -5.13
CA ARG A 6 21.76 0.20 -4.01
C ARG A 6 21.29 -0.58 -2.80
N VAL A 7 19.98 -0.68 -2.63
CA VAL A 7 19.33 -1.28 -1.45
C VAL A 7 18.16 -2.20 -1.83
N TRP A 8 17.98 -2.48 -3.13
CA TRP A 8 16.98 -3.39 -3.69
C TRP A 8 15.53 -3.12 -3.24
N ARG A 9 15.12 -1.84 -3.20
CA ARG A 9 13.75 -1.44 -2.84
C ARG A 9 12.99 -0.89 -4.05
N VAL A 10 11.70 -1.20 -4.14
CA VAL A 10 10.79 -0.66 -5.16
C VAL A 10 10.42 0.78 -4.82
N THR A 11 10.76 1.75 -5.67
CA THR A 11 10.45 3.18 -5.46
C THR A 11 9.16 3.62 -6.13
N ARG A 12 8.78 2.96 -7.24
CA ARG A 12 7.56 3.25 -7.99
C ARG A 12 6.98 2.01 -8.64
N TYR A 13 5.67 1.89 -8.62
CA TYR A 13 4.90 0.92 -9.39
C TYR A 13 3.91 1.65 -10.30
N THR A 14 3.75 1.16 -11.51
CA THR A 14 2.80 1.69 -12.50
C THR A 14 2.14 0.52 -13.20
N GLU A 15 0.82 0.57 -13.32
CA GLU A 15 0.00 -0.39 -14.04
C GLU A 15 -0.66 0.32 -15.22
N HIS A 16 -0.56 -0.28 -16.40
CA HIS A 16 -1.18 0.22 -17.62
C HIS A 16 -2.12 -0.83 -18.19
N ASP A 17 -3.18 -0.40 -18.87
CA ASP A 17 -4.02 -1.30 -19.65
C ASP A 17 -3.33 -1.75 -20.95
N GLN A 18 -4.04 -2.55 -21.77
CA GLN A 18 -3.54 -3.02 -23.05
C GLN A 18 -3.29 -1.91 -24.09
N SER A 19 -3.94 -0.75 -23.91
CA SER A 19 -3.74 0.43 -24.76
C SER A 19 -2.55 1.29 -24.33
N GLY A 20 -1.94 0.99 -23.18
CA GLY A 20 -0.88 1.79 -22.58
C GLY A 20 -1.38 2.93 -21.70
N THR A 21 -2.69 2.99 -21.40
CA THR A 21 -3.27 3.99 -20.52
C THR A 21 -2.94 3.66 -19.07
N LEU A 22 -2.50 4.66 -18.29
CA LEU A 22 -2.17 4.49 -16.88
C LEU A 22 -3.45 4.22 -16.05
N ILE A 23 -3.57 3.00 -15.52
CA ILE A 23 -4.64 2.60 -14.60
C ILE A 23 -4.29 3.06 -13.19
N GLU A 24 -3.06 2.78 -12.76
CA GLU A 24 -2.63 2.98 -11.38
C GLU A 24 -1.15 3.32 -11.27
N GLU A 25 -0.84 4.14 -10.30
CA GLU A 25 0.51 4.47 -9.89
C GLU A 25 0.65 4.43 -8.36
N ARG A 26 1.77 3.88 -7.89
CA ARG A 26 2.16 3.92 -6.48
C ARG A 26 3.58 4.45 -6.33
N ASP A 27 3.74 5.52 -5.59
CA ASP A 27 5.05 6.05 -5.18
C ASP A 27 5.35 5.68 -3.73
N TYR A 28 6.50 5.05 -3.50
CA TYR A 28 6.90 4.50 -2.20
C TYR A 28 7.99 5.35 -1.55
N SER A 29 7.80 5.69 -0.28
CA SER A 29 8.66 6.63 0.46
C SER A 29 8.73 6.28 1.96
N ASP A 30 9.55 7.03 2.71
CA ASP A 30 9.75 6.87 4.15
C ASP A 30 10.11 5.43 4.54
N TYR A 31 11.18 4.88 3.95
CA TYR A 31 11.57 3.50 4.22
C TYR A 31 12.16 3.36 5.61
N LYS A 32 11.77 2.28 6.29
CA LYS A 32 12.31 1.94 7.61
C LYS A 32 12.57 0.43 7.67
N SER A 33 13.56 0.05 8.47
CA SER A 33 13.78 -1.35 8.82
C SER A 33 12.76 -1.79 9.88
N PHE A 34 12.06 -2.87 9.59
CA PHE A 34 11.20 -3.60 10.53
C PHE A 34 11.73 -5.03 10.59
N ASP A 35 12.16 -5.47 11.78
CA ASP A 35 12.75 -6.79 11.99
C ASP A 35 13.84 -7.18 10.96
N GLY A 36 14.66 -6.20 10.56
CA GLY A 36 15.74 -6.40 9.58
C GLY A 36 15.33 -6.26 8.11
N VAL A 37 14.04 -6.08 7.82
CA VAL A 37 13.51 -5.91 6.45
C VAL A 37 13.21 -4.44 6.16
N LEU A 38 13.78 -3.92 5.07
CA LEU A 38 13.53 -2.55 4.62
C LEU A 38 12.17 -2.45 3.91
N LEU A 39 11.22 -1.75 4.51
CA LEU A 39 9.87 -1.58 3.97
C LEU A 39 9.49 -0.10 3.87
N PRO A 40 8.68 0.30 2.87
CA PRO A 40 8.15 1.65 2.80
C PRO A 40 7.12 1.86 3.91
N ARG A 41 7.23 2.94 4.67
CA ARG A 41 6.18 3.33 5.63
C ARG A 41 5.08 4.15 5.00
N ARG A 42 5.33 4.77 3.85
CA ARG A 42 4.37 5.61 3.18
C ARG A 42 4.31 5.27 1.71
N PHE A 43 3.10 5.18 1.17
CA PHE A 43 2.92 5.24 -0.27
C PHE A 43 1.73 6.11 -0.65
N VAL A 44 1.84 6.71 -1.83
CA VAL A 44 0.74 7.43 -2.47
C VAL A 44 0.25 6.56 -3.61
N LEU A 45 -1.03 6.23 -3.61
CA LEU A 45 -1.72 5.56 -4.70
C LEU A 45 -2.49 6.61 -5.51
N ASN A 46 -2.37 6.55 -6.83
CA ASN A 46 -3.07 7.41 -7.77
C ASN A 46 -3.72 6.53 -8.84
N ARG A 47 -5.02 6.69 -9.05
CA ARG A 47 -5.81 6.01 -10.09
C ARG A 47 -6.49 7.06 -10.96
N PRO A 48 -5.85 7.47 -12.07
CA PRO A 48 -6.36 8.55 -12.92
C PRO A 48 -7.75 8.25 -13.49
N VAL A 49 -8.00 6.98 -13.85
CA VAL A 49 -9.30 6.53 -14.41
C VAL A 49 -10.48 6.77 -13.47
N ASP A 50 -10.22 6.76 -12.16
CA ASP A 50 -11.22 6.97 -11.11
C ASP A 50 -11.12 8.37 -10.48
N ASN A 51 -10.25 9.25 -11.01
CA ASN A 51 -9.86 10.53 -10.40
C ASN A 51 -9.56 10.41 -8.88
N THR A 52 -8.93 9.31 -8.48
CA THR A 52 -8.78 8.94 -7.08
C THR A 52 -7.33 8.96 -6.66
N ARG A 53 -7.06 9.58 -5.51
CA ARG A 53 -5.73 9.58 -4.88
C ARG A 53 -5.85 9.28 -3.40
N ALA A 54 -5.03 8.36 -2.92
CA ALA A 54 -4.96 7.99 -1.52
C ALA A 54 -3.51 8.02 -1.03
N MET A 55 -3.31 8.38 0.23
CA MET A 55 -2.02 8.24 0.90
C MET A 55 -2.18 7.24 2.04
N VAL A 56 -1.33 6.23 2.06
CA VAL A 56 -1.29 5.21 3.11
C VAL A 56 -0.02 5.39 3.90
N ILE A 57 -0.15 5.38 5.23
CA ILE A 57 0.96 5.47 6.17
C ILE A 57 0.86 4.30 7.15
N TYR A 58 1.89 3.45 7.18
CA TYR A 58 2.05 2.41 8.17
C TYR A 58 2.64 2.97 9.47
N ASN A 59 1.78 3.07 10.48
CA ASN A 59 2.16 3.54 11.82
C ASN A 59 2.85 2.44 12.65
N ARG A 60 2.38 1.20 12.52
CA ARG A 60 2.93 0.02 13.19
C ARG A 60 2.96 -1.14 12.21
N VAL A 61 4.09 -1.84 12.16
CA VAL A 61 4.29 -3.05 11.35
C VAL A 61 4.91 -4.09 12.26
N ASN A 62 4.24 -5.23 12.41
CA ASN A 62 4.76 -6.41 13.08
C ASN A 62 4.93 -7.48 12.01
N LEU A 63 6.16 -7.89 11.72
CA LEU A 63 6.42 -8.95 10.74
C LEU A 63 6.28 -10.30 11.43
N ASN A 64 5.61 -11.24 10.76
CA ASN A 64 5.43 -12.61 11.23
C ASN A 64 4.93 -12.72 12.69
N PRO A 65 3.81 -12.07 13.06
CA PRO A 65 3.29 -12.16 14.41
C PRO A 65 2.88 -13.60 14.73
N GLU A 66 3.24 -14.10 15.92
CA GLU A 66 2.90 -15.46 16.37
C GLU A 66 1.39 -15.72 16.40
N ASN A 67 0.60 -14.67 16.69
CA ASN A 67 -0.85 -14.71 16.74
C ASN A 67 -1.42 -13.55 15.91
N LEU A 68 -1.59 -13.75 14.61
CA LEU A 68 -2.22 -12.77 13.72
C LEU A 68 -3.72 -12.69 14.03
N ALA A 69 -4.11 -11.72 14.85
CA ALA A 69 -5.50 -11.38 15.11
C ALA A 69 -5.78 -9.96 14.61
N PHE A 70 -6.77 -9.82 13.73
CA PHE A 70 -7.27 -8.52 13.30
C PHE A 70 -8.49 -8.15 14.13
N ASN A 71 -8.31 -7.27 15.12
CA ASN A 71 -9.46 -6.54 15.66
C ASN A 71 -9.79 -5.44 14.66
N LEU A 72 -10.73 -5.73 13.77
CA LEU A 72 -11.51 -4.69 13.14
C LEU A 72 -12.36 -4.13 14.29
N ASP A 73 -12.03 -2.97 14.86
CA ASP A 73 -12.81 -2.30 15.91
C ASP A 73 -14.17 -1.86 15.33
N TYR A 74 -14.97 -2.80 14.82
CA TYR A 74 -16.32 -2.56 14.38
C TYR A 74 -17.21 -2.53 15.61
N SER A 75 -18.05 -1.49 15.70
CA SER A 75 -19.15 -1.54 16.67
C SER A 75 -20.11 -2.65 16.26
N ASP A 76 -20.75 -3.33 17.21
CA ASP A 76 -21.85 -4.27 16.93
C ASP A 76 -23.05 -3.64 16.20
N ARG A 77 -23.03 -2.30 16.03
CA ARG A 77 -23.99 -1.51 15.25
C ARG A 77 -23.54 -1.24 13.81
N ALA A 78 -22.41 -1.78 13.37
CA ALA A 78 -21.91 -1.55 12.03
C ALA A 78 -22.79 -2.28 11.01
N GLU A 79 -23.45 -1.52 10.14
CA GLU A 79 -24.24 -2.07 9.04
C GLU A 79 -23.31 -2.58 7.93
N ARG A 80 -23.54 -3.79 7.45
CA ARG A 80 -22.81 -4.33 6.29
C ARG A 80 -23.33 -3.66 5.02
N VAL A 81 -22.48 -2.87 4.36
CA VAL A 81 -22.77 -2.34 3.02
C VAL A 81 -22.14 -3.28 1.97
N PRO A 82 -22.94 -3.94 1.11
CA PRO A 82 -22.41 -4.74 0.03
C PRO A 82 -21.73 -3.85 -1.03
N VAL A 83 -20.59 -4.30 -1.54
CA VAL A 83 -19.90 -3.65 -2.66
C VAL A 83 -20.69 -3.96 -3.95
N ARG A 84 -21.02 -2.92 -4.74
CA ARG A 84 -21.65 -3.04 -6.06
C ARG A 84 -20.60 -3.17 -7.16
#